data_AF-A0A672RL14-F1
#
_entry.id   AF-A0A672RL14-F1
#
_cell.length_a   1.000
_cell.length_b   1.000
_cell.length_c   1.000
_cell.angle_alpha   90.00
_cell.angle_beta   90.00
_cell.angle_gamma   90.00
#
_symmetry.space_group_name_H-M   'P 1'
#
loop_
_entity.id
_entity.type
_entity.pdbx_description
1 polymer ?
#
loop_
_entity_poly.entity_id
_entity_poly.type
_entity_poly.pdbx_seq_one_letter_code
_entity_poly.pdbx_strand_id
1 'polypeptide(L)'
;MGSDQFQSQNKIICALCEKSDETEITGPLSSKGNISAHQNCLLFASAIFCNKSPTYDDLFGFDVEDVKKELKRGKRLLCHLCKKSGATAGCDVKRCKRSYHYPCAIEDHARALEDHFILFCELHDPESLPKSSPDSRRPNMKRPERVSMHTHTYTHTYSLFINAYMDFYLTTLLFILKHHCTIL
;
A
#
# COMPACT_ATOMS: atom_id res chain seq x y z
N MET A 1 44.32 -13.11 -20.73
CA MET A 1 43.53 -13.48 -19.55
C MET A 1 43.13 -12.19 -18.84
N GLY A 2 42.03 -11.58 -19.27
CA GLY A 2 41.47 -10.40 -18.61
C GLY A 2 40.40 -10.86 -17.63
N SER A 3 40.63 -10.63 -16.34
CA SER A 3 39.64 -10.88 -15.30
C SER A 3 38.71 -9.67 -15.22
N ASP A 4 37.60 -9.72 -15.95
CA ASP A 4 36.51 -8.77 -15.80
C ASP A 4 35.80 -9.05 -14.46
N GLN A 5 36.20 -8.32 -13.43
CA GLN A 5 35.44 -8.21 -12.19
C GLN A 5 34.32 -7.19 -12.40
N PHE A 6 33.14 -7.67 -12.81
CA PHE A 6 31.94 -6.85 -12.87
C PHE A 6 31.48 -6.55 -11.43
N GLN A 7 31.37 -5.25 -11.17
CA GLN A 7 31.10 -4.64 -9.87
C GLN A 7 29.81 -5.19 -9.23
N SER A 8 29.83 -5.43 -7.91
CA SER A 8 28.64 -5.75 -7.13
C SER A 8 27.66 -4.57 -7.20
N GLN A 9 26.66 -4.66 -8.08
CA GLN A 9 25.57 -3.69 -8.09
C GLN A 9 24.78 -3.86 -6.79
N ASN A 10 24.83 -2.82 -5.94
CA ASN A 10 24.04 -2.77 -4.72
C ASN A 10 22.57 -2.64 -5.14
N LYS A 11 21.88 -3.78 -5.33
CA LYS A 11 20.50 -3.83 -5.81
C LYS A 11 19.60 -3.13 -4.78
N ILE A 12 18.82 -2.15 -5.23
CA ILE A 12 17.82 -1.49 -4.38
C ILE A 12 16.73 -2.51 -4.05
N ILE A 13 16.35 -2.62 -2.78
CA ILE A 13 15.38 -3.60 -2.28
C ILE A 13 14.32 -2.90 -1.46
N CYS A 14 13.05 -3.10 -1.85
CA CYS A 14 11.91 -2.60 -1.10
C CYS A 14 11.94 -3.07 0.36
N ALA A 15 11.94 -2.13 1.29
CA ALA A 15 11.96 -2.38 2.71
C ALA A 15 10.68 -3.07 3.25
N LEU A 16 9.59 -3.06 2.46
CA LEU A 16 8.30 -3.64 2.85
C LEU A 16 8.10 -5.06 2.34
N CYS A 17 8.62 -5.43 1.17
CA CYS A 17 8.42 -6.78 0.60
C CYS A 17 9.72 -7.56 0.34
N GLU A 18 10.88 -6.97 0.64
CA GLU A 18 12.21 -7.56 0.45
C GLU A 18 12.51 -7.99 -1.00
N LYS A 19 11.77 -7.44 -1.97
CA LYS A 19 11.99 -7.65 -3.40
C LYS A 19 12.49 -6.36 -4.05
N SER A 20 13.24 -6.53 -5.12
CA SER A 20 13.81 -5.45 -5.94
C SER A 20 13.09 -5.25 -7.27
N ASP A 21 12.22 -6.19 -7.65
CA ASP A 21 11.67 -6.25 -8.99
C ASP A 21 10.36 -5.46 -9.05
N GLU A 22 10.29 -4.55 -10.02
CA GLU A 22 9.09 -3.79 -10.34
C GLU A 22 8.16 -4.65 -11.20
N THR A 23 6.90 -4.71 -10.83
CA THR A 23 5.86 -5.49 -11.52
C THR A 23 4.57 -4.68 -11.54
N GLU A 24 3.60 -5.09 -12.36
CA GLU A 24 2.25 -4.49 -12.32
C GLU A 24 1.63 -4.55 -10.92
N ILE A 25 1.94 -5.62 -10.16
CA ILE A 25 1.49 -5.78 -8.78
C ILE A 25 2.21 -4.78 -7.87
N THR A 26 3.55 -4.77 -7.85
CA THR A 26 4.29 -3.95 -6.88
C THR A 26 4.28 -2.46 -7.23
N GLY A 27 4.18 -2.10 -8.50
CA GLY A 27 4.42 -0.75 -8.99
C GLY A 27 5.91 -0.37 -8.95
N PRO A 28 6.24 0.89 -9.27
CA PRO A 28 7.62 1.38 -9.32
C PRO A 28 8.30 1.33 -7.95
N LEU A 29 9.61 1.13 -7.96
CA LEU A 29 10.49 1.13 -6.78
C LEU A 29 11.22 2.47 -6.72
N SER A 30 11.06 3.18 -5.62
CA SER A 30 11.81 4.43 -5.40
C SER A 30 12.51 4.41 -4.05
N SER A 31 13.55 5.24 -3.95
CA SER A 31 14.37 5.38 -2.75
C SER A 31 14.38 6.83 -2.29
N LYS A 32 14.28 7.02 -0.99
CA LYS A 32 14.48 8.31 -0.33
C LYS A 32 15.32 8.13 0.92
N GLY A 33 16.44 8.85 0.98
CA GLY A 33 17.44 8.68 2.04
C GLY A 33 17.95 7.24 2.06
N ASN A 34 17.73 6.55 3.18
CA ASN A 34 18.15 5.16 3.39
C ASN A 34 17.00 4.14 3.28
N ILE A 35 15.84 4.54 2.74
CA ILE A 35 14.66 3.70 2.62
C ILE A 35 14.26 3.62 1.16
N SER A 36 13.93 2.42 0.72
CA SER A 36 13.29 2.22 -0.57
C SER A 36 12.03 1.39 -0.38
N ALA A 37 11.02 1.65 -1.20
CA ALA A 37 9.78 0.90 -1.18
C ALA A 37 9.11 0.96 -2.54
N HIS A 38 8.37 -0.09 -2.87
CA HIS A 38 7.47 -0.05 -4.02
C HIS A 38 6.24 0.80 -3.70
N GLN A 39 5.71 1.48 -4.72
CA GLN A 39 4.53 2.32 -4.60
C GLN A 39 3.33 1.55 -4.00
N ASN A 40 2.94 0.40 -4.55
CA ASN A 40 1.78 -0.34 -4.04
C ASN A 40 2.04 -0.98 -2.67
N CYS A 41 3.30 -1.28 -2.33
CA CYS A 41 3.62 -1.73 -0.98
C CYS A 41 3.37 -0.63 0.08
N LEU A 42 3.62 0.64 -0.26
CA LEU A 42 3.30 1.78 0.60
C LEU A 42 1.80 2.06 0.64
N LEU A 43 1.15 2.10 -0.52
CA LEU A 43 -0.27 2.44 -0.63
C LEU A 43 -1.17 1.49 0.18
N PHE A 44 -0.89 0.19 0.15
CA PHE A 44 -1.67 -0.83 0.88
C PHE A 44 -1.16 -1.10 2.31
N ALA A 45 -0.19 -0.34 2.82
CA ALA A 45 0.27 -0.47 4.19
C ALA A 45 -0.78 0.09 5.18
N SER A 46 -1.23 -0.71 6.14
CA SER A 46 -2.42 -0.38 6.94
C SER A 46 -2.29 0.79 7.92
N ALA A 47 -1.08 1.26 8.23
CA ALA A 47 -0.90 2.35 9.19
C ALA A 47 0.08 3.45 8.74
N ILE A 48 0.22 3.64 7.42
CA ILE A 48 0.81 4.86 6.87
C ILE A 48 -0.32 5.83 6.54
N PHE A 49 -0.29 7.01 7.14
CA PHE A 49 -1.27 8.07 6.89
C PHE A 49 -0.56 9.30 6.35
N CYS A 50 -1.07 9.87 5.26
CA CYS A 50 -0.58 11.16 4.78
C CYS A 50 -1.33 12.26 5.53
N ASN A 51 -0.72 12.77 6.60
CA ASN A 51 -1.34 13.77 7.48
C ASN A 51 -1.06 15.21 7.00
N LYS A 52 -0.28 15.36 5.93
CA LYS A 52 0.27 16.63 5.44
C LYS A 52 0.18 16.67 3.93
N SER A 53 0.17 17.87 3.35
CA SER A 53 0.34 18.02 1.90
C SER A 53 1.67 17.41 1.46
N PRO A 54 1.70 16.56 0.42
CA PRO A 54 2.93 15.94 -0.01
C PRO A 54 3.96 17.01 -0.40
N THR A 55 5.19 16.84 0.06
CA THR A 55 6.32 17.71 -0.26
C THR A 55 7.20 17.07 -1.33
N TYR A 56 8.05 17.86 -1.99
CA TYR A 56 9.03 17.35 -2.96
C TYR A 56 10.01 16.33 -2.33
N ASP A 57 10.10 16.29 -1.00
CA ASP A 57 10.99 15.39 -0.27
C ASP A 57 10.36 14.01 0.05
N ASP A 58 9.12 13.77 -0.37
CA ASP A 58 8.36 12.59 0.05
C ASP A 58 8.60 11.36 -0.84
N LEU A 59 8.54 10.17 -0.24
CA LEU A 59 8.62 8.90 -0.96
C LEU A 59 7.24 8.53 -1.49
N PHE A 60 6.99 8.81 -2.77
CA PHE A 60 5.65 8.71 -3.38
C PHE A 60 4.58 9.52 -2.62
N GLY A 61 4.94 10.67 -2.03
CA GLY A 61 4.02 11.47 -1.20
C GLY A 61 3.90 11.02 0.26
N PHE A 62 4.63 9.98 0.68
CA PHE A 62 4.70 9.57 2.07
C PHE A 62 5.92 10.18 2.77
N ASP A 63 5.68 10.78 3.94
CA ASP A 63 6.73 11.26 4.84
C ASP A 63 7.61 10.07 5.29
N VAL A 64 8.92 10.20 5.10
CA VAL A 64 9.89 9.13 5.36
C VAL A 64 9.85 8.65 6.82
N GLU A 65 9.53 9.52 7.78
CA GLU A 65 9.40 9.15 9.19
C GLU A 65 8.16 8.30 9.45
N ASP A 66 7.06 8.55 8.74
CA ASP A 66 5.86 7.71 8.83
C ASP A 66 6.10 6.33 8.19
N VAL A 67 6.84 6.28 7.08
CA VAL A 67 7.31 5.01 6.50
C VAL A 67 8.19 4.24 7.49
N LYS A 68 9.11 4.90 8.21
CA LYS A 68 9.94 4.27 9.25
C LYS A 68 9.11 3.68 10.39
N LYS A 69 8.10 4.42 10.87
CA LYS A 69 7.19 3.94 11.93
C LYS A 69 6.46 2.69 11.45
N GLU A 70 6.02 2.69 10.20
CA GLU A 70 5.34 1.53 9.64
C GLU A 70 6.25 0.32 9.47
N LEU A 71 7.47 0.52 9.00
CA LEU A 71 8.47 -0.55 8.94
C LEU A 71 8.73 -1.15 10.33
N LYS A 72 8.82 -0.30 11.37
CA LYS A 72 8.96 -0.75 12.76
C LYS A 72 7.73 -1.55 13.24
N ARG A 73 6.52 -1.17 12.84
CA ARG A 73 5.29 -1.94 13.11
C ARG A 73 5.33 -3.28 12.38
N GLY A 74 5.62 -3.27 11.08
CA GLY A 74 5.67 -4.45 10.20
C GLY A 74 6.64 -5.52 10.68
N LYS A 75 7.77 -5.15 11.28
CA LYS A 75 8.72 -6.09 11.90
C LYS A 75 8.09 -7.01 12.96
N ARG A 76 6.98 -6.60 13.58
CA ARG A 76 6.25 -7.39 14.59
C ARG A 76 5.16 -8.29 13.99
N LEU A 77 4.95 -8.23 12.68
CA LEU A 77 3.88 -8.91 11.98
C LEU A 77 4.45 -9.93 11.01
N LEU A 78 3.91 -11.14 11.05
CA LEU A 78 4.28 -12.23 10.15
C LEU A 78 3.33 -12.27 8.96
N CYS A 79 3.90 -12.41 7.77
CA CYS A 79 3.14 -12.61 6.54
C CYS A 79 2.37 -13.93 6.61
N HIS A 80 1.07 -13.91 6.34
CA HIS A 80 0.23 -15.09 6.38
C HIS A 80 0.64 -16.12 5.32
N LEU A 81 1.13 -15.67 4.16
CA LEU A 81 1.61 -16.56 3.10
C LEU A 81 3.05 -17.05 3.39
N CYS A 82 4.05 -16.16 3.33
CA CYS A 82 5.47 -16.54 3.36
C CYS A 82 6.07 -16.72 4.76
N LYS A 83 5.30 -16.42 5.83
CA LYS A 83 5.69 -16.54 7.25
C LYS A 83 6.88 -15.69 7.71
N LYS A 84 7.39 -14.78 6.87
CA LYS A 84 8.46 -13.83 7.23
C LYS A 84 7.89 -12.55 7.87
N SER A 85 8.71 -11.83 8.63
CA SER A 85 8.35 -10.54 9.21
C SER A 85 8.22 -9.42 8.16
N GLY A 86 7.62 -8.29 8.53
CA GLY A 86 7.50 -7.11 7.64
C GLY A 86 6.14 -7.00 6.95
N ALA A 87 5.17 -7.83 7.34
CA ALA A 87 3.84 -7.82 6.77
C ALA A 87 3.05 -6.57 7.19
N THR A 88 2.99 -5.56 6.33
CA THR A 88 2.31 -4.28 6.61
C THR A 88 0.91 -4.19 6.02
N ALA A 89 0.60 -5.00 5.00
CA ALA A 89 -0.70 -5.04 4.34
C ALA A 89 -1.65 -5.94 5.13
N GLY A 90 -2.55 -5.35 5.92
CA GLY A 90 -3.54 -6.05 6.74
C GLY A 90 -4.91 -6.14 6.08
N CYS A 91 -5.66 -7.18 6.41
CA CYS A 91 -7.08 -7.24 6.07
C CYS A 91 -7.88 -6.15 6.81
N ASP A 92 -8.78 -5.45 6.12
CA ASP A 92 -9.55 -4.33 6.69
C ASP A 92 -10.58 -4.75 7.76
N VAL A 93 -10.94 -6.04 7.80
CA VAL A 93 -11.81 -6.56 8.86
C VAL A 93 -11.07 -6.56 10.19
N LYS A 94 -11.47 -5.67 11.11
CA LYS A 94 -10.81 -5.41 12.43
C LYS A 94 -10.49 -6.65 13.29
N ARG A 95 -11.27 -7.73 13.17
CA ARG A 95 -11.06 -8.98 13.93
C ARG A 95 -10.13 -9.95 13.22
N CYS A 96 -9.86 -9.73 11.94
CA CYS A 96 -8.92 -10.50 11.16
C CYS A 96 -7.50 -10.19 11.61
N LYS A 97 -6.70 -11.23 11.81
CA LYS A 97 -5.28 -11.10 12.16
C LYS A 97 -4.35 -11.39 10.98
N ARG A 98 -4.92 -11.60 9.79
CA ARG A 98 -4.14 -11.85 8.57
C ARG A 98 -3.46 -10.55 8.15
N SER A 99 -2.15 -10.65 7.97
CA SER A 99 -1.31 -9.57 7.45
C SER A 99 -0.34 -10.18 6.46
N TYR A 100 0.07 -9.40 5.47
CA TYR A 100 0.84 -9.83 4.31
C TYR A 100 1.89 -8.79 3.94
N HIS A 101 2.90 -9.23 3.20
CA HIS A 101 3.52 -8.33 2.23
C HIS A 101 2.51 -8.11 1.10
N TYR A 102 2.41 -6.90 0.55
CA TYR A 102 1.43 -6.64 -0.51
C TYR A 102 1.44 -7.66 -1.67
N PRO A 103 2.58 -8.00 -2.31
CA PRO A 103 2.58 -9.01 -3.38
C PRO A 103 2.15 -10.41 -2.88
N CYS A 104 2.48 -10.76 -1.64
CA CYS A 104 2.02 -12.02 -1.05
C CYS A 104 0.51 -12.04 -0.81
N ALA A 105 -0.12 -10.89 -0.59
CA ALA A 105 -1.57 -10.83 -0.47
C ALA A 105 -2.24 -11.20 -1.80
N ILE A 106 -1.75 -10.64 -2.91
CA ILE A 106 -2.27 -10.94 -4.25
C ILE A 106 -2.04 -12.41 -4.61
N GLU A 107 -0.88 -12.95 -4.27
CA GLU A 107 -0.57 -14.38 -4.44
C GLU A 107 -1.48 -15.29 -3.61
N ASP A 108 -1.87 -14.86 -2.40
CA ASP A 108 -2.84 -15.56 -1.52
C ASP A 108 -4.31 -15.20 -1.84
N HIS A 109 -4.58 -14.72 -3.06
CA HIS A 109 -5.92 -14.38 -3.56
C HIS A 109 -6.68 -13.35 -2.71
N ALA A 110 -5.97 -12.49 -1.99
CA ALA A 110 -6.57 -11.34 -1.35
C ALA A 110 -7.07 -10.35 -2.40
N ARG A 111 -8.25 -9.75 -2.15
CA ARG A 111 -8.81 -8.69 -2.96
C ARG A 111 -8.24 -7.34 -2.54
N ALA A 112 -7.58 -6.68 -3.47
CA ALA A 112 -7.17 -5.28 -3.36
C ALA A 112 -8.23 -4.39 -4.03
N LEU A 113 -8.78 -3.43 -3.27
CA LEU A 113 -9.61 -2.37 -3.82
C LEU A 113 -8.72 -1.15 -4.06
N GLU A 114 -8.29 -0.96 -5.31
CA GLU A 114 -7.31 0.06 -5.69
C GLU A 114 -7.82 1.49 -5.48
N ASP A 115 -9.12 1.74 -5.70
CA ASP A 115 -9.74 3.08 -5.51
C ASP A 115 -9.58 3.63 -4.10
N HIS A 116 -9.43 2.73 -3.12
CA HIS A 116 -9.31 3.07 -1.72
C HIS A 116 -8.04 2.50 -1.08
N PHE A 117 -7.22 1.74 -1.81
CA PHE A 117 -6.07 0.99 -1.28
C PHE A 117 -6.41 0.10 -0.06
N ILE A 118 -7.58 -0.53 -0.09
CA ILE A 118 -8.07 -1.43 0.96
C ILE A 118 -7.79 -2.88 0.57
N LEU A 119 -7.37 -3.70 1.53
CA LEU A 119 -7.12 -5.13 1.31
C LEU A 119 -8.12 -6.00 2.09
N PHE A 120 -8.74 -6.96 1.42
CA PHE A 120 -9.54 -8.03 2.01
C PHE A 120 -8.88 -9.38 1.73
N CYS A 121 -8.63 -10.19 2.76
CA CYS A 121 -8.18 -11.56 2.51
C CYS A 121 -9.32 -12.39 1.87
N GLU A 122 -8.99 -13.49 1.21
CA GLU A 122 -9.97 -14.42 0.59
C GLU A 122 -11.22 -14.72 1.46
N LEU A 123 -11.08 -14.93 2.78
CA LEU A 123 -12.20 -15.22 3.69
C LEU A 123 -13.14 -14.03 3.96
N HIS A 124 -12.70 -12.81 3.64
CA HIS A 124 -13.43 -11.58 3.87
C HIS A 124 -13.63 -10.78 2.58
N ASP A 125 -13.43 -11.40 1.42
CA ASP A 125 -13.77 -10.77 0.15
C ASP A 125 -15.29 -10.49 0.12
N PRO A 126 -15.72 -9.22 0.07
CA PRO A 126 -17.14 -8.85 0.09
C PRO A 126 -17.97 -9.46 -1.06
N GLU A 127 -17.34 -9.77 -2.19
CA GLU A 127 -18.00 -10.35 -3.36
C GLU A 127 -18.01 -11.88 -3.34
N SER A 128 -17.17 -12.50 -2.51
CA SER A 128 -17.07 -13.96 -2.37
C SER A 128 -18.17 -14.57 -1.49
N LEU A 129 -18.94 -13.73 -0.78
CA LEU A 129 -20.02 -14.21 0.07
C LEU A 129 -21.12 -14.84 -0.81
N PRO A 130 -21.43 -16.15 -0.66
CA PRO A 130 -22.59 -16.72 -1.32
C PRO A 130 -23.83 -15.97 -0.83
N LYS A 131 -24.71 -15.58 -1.76
CA LYS A 131 -26.07 -15.11 -1.44
C LYS A 131 -26.80 -16.25 -0.71
N SER A 132 -26.65 -16.35 0.61
CA SER A 132 -27.34 -17.37 1.37
C SER A 132 -28.84 -17.05 1.34
N SER A 133 -29.60 -17.99 0.78
CA SER A 133 -31.04 -18.07 0.92
C SER A 133 -31.44 -17.97 2.40
N PRO A 134 -32.58 -17.37 2.73
CA PRO A 134 -32.98 -17.18 4.12
C PRO A 134 -33.50 -18.50 4.70
N ASP A 135 -32.78 -19.12 5.65
CA ASP A 135 -33.47 -19.97 6.61
C ASP A 135 -32.80 -20.06 8.01
N SER A 136 -33.59 -19.58 8.97
CA SER A 136 -33.81 -20.05 10.35
C SER A 136 -32.69 -20.24 11.39
N ARG A 137 -32.78 -19.33 12.37
CA ARG A 137 -32.53 -19.46 13.84
C ARG A 137 -31.11 -19.22 14.37
N ARG A 138 -30.84 -17.94 14.68
CA ARG A 138 -30.08 -17.52 15.87
C ARG A 138 -30.78 -16.32 16.56
N PRO A 139 -30.78 -16.22 17.91
CA PRO A 139 -31.51 -15.17 18.60
C PRO A 139 -30.94 -13.78 18.32
N ASN A 140 -31.87 -12.86 18.14
CA ASN A 140 -31.68 -11.45 17.83
C ASN A 140 -31.05 -10.71 19.02
N MET A 141 -29.73 -10.45 18.98
CA MET A 141 -29.17 -9.29 19.68
C MET A 141 -29.05 -8.17 18.66
N LYS A 142 -30.03 -7.27 18.63
CA LYS A 142 -29.92 -5.96 17.98
C LYS A 142 -28.71 -5.24 18.59
N ARG A 143 -27.56 -5.29 17.92
CA ARG A 143 -26.40 -4.47 18.29
C ARG A 143 -26.48 -3.19 17.46
N PRO A 144 -26.46 -2.00 18.08
CA PRO A 144 -26.59 -0.74 17.36
C PRO A 144 -25.48 -0.62 16.31
N GLU A 145 -25.86 -0.21 15.10
CA GLU A 145 -24.94 0.19 14.04
C GLU A 145 -24.00 1.25 14.58
N ARG A 146 -22.74 0.86 14.81
CA ARG A 146 -21.68 1.81 15.10
C ARG A 146 -20.99 2.12 13.78
N VAL A 147 -21.41 3.21 13.16
CA VAL A 147 -20.69 3.85 12.05
C VAL A 147 -19.22 3.97 12.45
N SER A 148 -18.35 3.30 11.71
CA SER A 148 -16.91 3.27 11.97
C SER A 148 -16.33 4.63 11.60
N MET A 149 -16.03 5.46 12.60
CA MET A 149 -15.36 6.77 12.44
C MET A 149 -14.04 6.72 11.65
N HIS A 150 -13.48 5.51 11.39
CA HIS A 150 -12.20 5.32 10.69
C HIS A 150 -12.33 5.29 9.16
N THR A 151 -13.47 4.87 8.61
CA THR A 151 -13.62 4.78 7.14
C THR A 151 -13.76 6.17 6.51
N HIS A 152 -14.40 7.10 7.22
CA HIS A 152 -14.66 8.47 6.72
C HIS A 152 -13.42 9.39 6.79
N THR A 153 -12.50 9.16 7.73
CA THR A 153 -11.22 9.88 7.79
C THR A 153 -10.22 9.34 6.79
N TYR A 154 -10.28 8.04 6.51
CA TYR A 154 -9.47 7.35 5.52
C TYR A 154 -9.85 7.81 4.10
N THR A 155 -11.11 7.72 3.70
CA THR A 155 -11.53 8.21 2.36
C THR A 155 -11.20 9.70 2.15
N HIS A 156 -11.39 10.55 3.16
CA HIS A 156 -11.20 11.99 3.01
C HIS A 156 -9.71 12.42 2.96
N THR A 157 -8.82 11.75 3.68
CA THR A 157 -7.37 12.03 3.60
C THR A 157 -6.76 11.44 2.33
N TYR A 158 -7.25 10.28 1.88
CA TYR A 158 -6.77 9.62 0.67
C TYR A 158 -7.27 10.26 -0.62
N SER A 159 -8.52 10.73 -0.70
CA SER A 159 -8.98 11.50 -1.87
C SER A 159 -8.19 12.81 -2.02
N LEU A 160 -7.84 13.48 -0.92
CA LEU A 160 -6.97 14.65 -0.97
C LEU A 160 -5.54 14.29 -1.40
N PHE A 161 -5.04 13.12 -1.00
CA PHE A 161 -3.74 12.62 -1.41
C PHE A 161 -3.68 12.28 -2.90
N ILE A 162 -4.64 11.54 -3.44
CA ILE A 162 -4.73 11.23 -4.88
C ILE A 162 -4.91 12.52 -5.68
N ASN A 163 -5.80 13.42 -5.25
CA ASN A 163 -5.99 14.69 -5.95
C ASN A 163 -4.71 15.53 -5.92
N ALA A 164 -4.04 15.68 -4.78
CA ALA A 164 -2.79 16.43 -4.69
C ALA A 164 -1.64 15.75 -5.47
N TYR A 165 -1.57 14.42 -5.49
CA TYR A 165 -0.58 13.66 -6.25
C TYR A 165 -0.83 13.76 -7.76
N MET A 166 -2.08 13.62 -8.21
CA MET A 166 -2.48 13.79 -9.61
C MET A 166 -2.32 15.24 -10.04
N ASP A 167 -2.69 16.22 -9.21
CA ASP A 167 -2.47 17.64 -9.49
C ASP A 167 -0.97 17.95 -9.55
N PHE A 168 -0.14 17.39 -8.67
CA PHE A 168 1.32 17.54 -8.74
C PHE A 168 1.90 16.88 -10.00
N TYR A 169 1.45 15.67 -10.36
CA TYR A 169 1.89 14.97 -11.56
C TYR A 169 1.44 15.69 -12.85
N LEU A 170 0.20 16.18 -12.91
CA LEU A 170 -0.32 16.98 -14.02
C LEU A 170 0.36 18.35 -14.11
N THR A 171 0.60 19.04 -13.00
CA THR A 171 1.29 20.34 -13.02
C THR A 171 2.76 20.20 -13.40
N THR A 172 3.46 19.17 -12.92
CA THR A 172 4.83 18.87 -13.34
C THR A 172 4.90 18.41 -14.80
N LEU A 173 3.98 17.56 -15.26
CA LEU A 173 3.89 17.15 -16.67
C LEU A 173 3.56 18.35 -17.58
N LEU A 174 2.63 19.23 -17.18
CA LEU A 174 2.31 20.46 -17.92
C LEU A 174 3.48 21.45 -17.89
N PHE A 175 4.25 21.53 -16.80
CA PHE A 175 5.47 22.35 -16.73
C PHE A 175 6.55 21.82 -17.69
N ILE A 176 6.79 20.50 -17.68
CA ILE A 176 7.72 19.85 -18.60
C ILE A 176 7.27 20.05 -20.06
N LEU A 177 5.99 19.87 -20.37
CA LEU A 177 5.43 20.08 -21.72
C LEU A 177 5.46 21.56 -22.16
N LYS A 178 5.26 22.52 -21.24
CA LYS A 178 5.35 23.96 -21.55
C LYS A 178 6.80 24.45 -21.72
N HIS A 179 7.75 23.88 -20.99
CA HIS A 179 9.17 24.23 -21.11
C HIS A 179 9.91 23.47 -22.22
N HIS A 180 9.39 22.32 -22.68
CA HIS A 180 9.87 21.70 -23.92
C HIS A 180 9.36 22.40 -25.20
N CYS A 181 8.34 23.26 -25.10
CA CYS A 181 7.82 24.01 -26.23
C CYS A 181 8.47 25.41 -26.40
N THR A 182 9.50 25.74 -25.59
CA THR A 182 10.28 26.99 -25.69
C THR A 182 11.74 26.77 -26.12
N ILE A 183 12.13 25.53 -26.46
CA ILE A 183 13.47 25.18 -27.00
C ILE A 183 13.33 24.41 -28.33
N LEU A 184 12.27 24.67 -29.10
CA LEU A 184 12.16 24.28 -30.52
C LEU A 184 11.73 25.50 -31.33
#